data_AF-A0A9P6XW86-F1
#
_entry.id   AF-A0A9P6XW86-F1
#
_cell.length_a   1.000
_cell.length_b   1.000
_cell.length_c   1.000
_cell.angle_alpha   90.00
_cell.angle_beta   90.00
_cell.angle_gamma   90.00
#
_symmetry.space_group_name_H-M   'P 1'
#
loop_
_entity.id
_entity.type
_entity.pdbx_description
1 polymer ?
#
loop_
_entity_poly.entity_id
_entity_poly.type
_entity_poly.pdbx_seq_one_letter_code
_entity_poly.pdbx_strand_id
1 'polypeptide(L)' 'MMTVKAYLPVNESFGFNADLRAATSGQAFPQAVFDHWQIMSGNPCEEGNKVYDIIRAVRKRKGLTEDIPGLDKYYDKL' A
#
# COMPACT_ATOMS: atom_id res chain seq x y z
N MET A 1 19.79 24.41 -9.78
CA MET A 1 19.21 23.42 -8.83
C MET A 1 17.71 23.42 -9.05
N MET A 2 17.11 22.26 -9.33
CA MET A 2 15.66 22.12 -9.55
C MET A 2 15.06 21.34 -8.38
N THR A 3 13.90 21.76 -7.89
CA THR A 3 13.17 21.05 -6.84
C THR A 3 11.93 20.43 -7.44
N VAL A 4 11.81 19.10 -7.35
CA VAL A 4 10.63 18.34 -7.75
C VAL A 4 9.93 17.84 -6.50
N LYS A 5 8.61 18.02 -6.44
CA LYS A 5 7.76 17.45 -5.39
C LYS A 5 6.80 16.46 -6.03
N ALA A 6 6.62 15.31 -5.39
CA ALA A 6 5.71 14.26 -5.82
C ALA A 6 5.21 13.49 -4.60
N TYR A 7 4.08 12.80 -4.76
CA TYR A 7 3.59 11.84 -3.77
C TYR A 7 4.20 10.46 -4.06
N LEU A 8 4.67 9.80 -3.01
CA LEU A 8 5.26 8.46 -3.05
C LEU A 8 4.47 7.55 -2.10
N PRO A 9 3.82 6.48 -2.58
CA PRO A 9 3.20 5.50 -1.71
C PRO A 9 4.22 4.91 -0.73
N VAL A 10 3.89 4.87 0.55
CA VAL A 10 4.81 4.44 1.62
C VAL A 10 5.32 3.00 1.39
N ASN A 11 4.45 2.12 0.90
CA ASN A 11 4.80 0.73 0.57
C ASN A 11 5.81 0.61 -0.59
N GLU A 12 5.92 1.63 -1.45
CA GLU A 12 6.87 1.68 -2.58
C GLU A 12 8.13 2.51 -2.23
N SER A 13 8.24 3.02 -1.00
CA SER A 13 9.37 3.88 -0.59
C SER A 13 10.62 3.10 -0.16
N PHE A 14 10.49 1.82 0.15
CA PHE A 14 11.59 0.97 0.55
C PHE A 14 12.52 0.72 -0.64
N GLY A 15 13.78 1.15 -0.55
CA GLY A 15 14.75 1.04 -1.64
C GLY A 15 14.77 2.24 -2.62
N PHE A 16 13.75 3.09 -2.58
CA PHE A 16 13.59 4.23 -3.50
C PHE A 16 14.83 5.13 -3.61
N ASN A 17 15.52 5.39 -2.50
CA ASN A 17 16.71 6.24 -2.50
C ASN A 17 17.85 5.66 -3.35
N ALA A 18 18.05 4.33 -3.30
CA ALA A 18 19.07 3.67 -4.09
C ALA A 18 18.71 3.68 -5.57
N ASP A 19 17.45 3.36 -5.88
CA ASP A 19 16.93 3.34 -7.26
C ASP A 19 16.97 4.71 -7.91
N LEU A 20 16.55 5.76 -7.19
CA LEU A 20 16.60 7.14 -7.69
C LEU A 20 18.04 7.58 -7.95
N ARG A 21 18.98 7.22 -7.05
CA ARG A 21 20.40 7.56 -7.24
C ARG A 21 20.96 6.86 -8.47
N ALA A 22 20.65 5.58 -8.68
CA ALA A 22 21.07 4.83 -9.85
C ALA A 22 20.48 5.42 -11.15
N ALA A 23 19.17 5.71 -11.17
CA ALA A 23 18.47 6.26 -12.33
C ALA A 23 18.90 7.69 -12.71
N THR A 24 19.49 8.44 -11.77
CA THR A 24 19.89 9.84 -11.97
C THR A 24 21.41 10.02 -11.97
N SER A 25 22.19 8.93 -12.08
CA SER A 25 23.65 8.97 -12.04
C SER A 25 24.20 9.71 -10.80
N GLY A 26 23.51 9.61 -9.66
CA GLY A 26 23.88 10.24 -8.40
C GLY A 26 23.53 11.74 -8.28
N GLN A 27 22.79 12.29 -9.23
CA GLN A 27 22.48 13.73 -9.26
C GLN A 27 21.27 14.11 -8.40
N ALA A 28 20.36 13.17 -8.12
CA ALA A 28 19.19 13.43 -7.28
C ALA A 28 19.43 13.07 -5.80
N PHE A 29 18.91 13.94 -4.93
CA PHE A 29 18.96 13.79 -3.48
C PHE A 29 17.53 13.84 -2.93
N PRO A 30 16.90 12.69 -2.67
CA PRO A 30 15.52 12.64 -2.17
C PRO A 30 15.46 13.07 -0.70
N GLN A 31 14.42 13.85 -0.37
CA GLN A 31 13.97 14.09 1.00
C GLN A 31 12.49 13.72 1.06
N ALA A 32 12.12 12.80 1.95
CA ALA A 32 10.75 12.34 2.11
C ALA A 32 10.29 12.59 3.55
N VAL A 33 9.07 13.12 3.67
CA VAL A 33 8.33 13.27 4.93
C VAL A 33 6.93 12.72 4.73
N PHE A 34 6.28 12.30 5.80
CA PHE A 34 4.87 11.92 5.74
C PHE A 34 4.02 13.13 5.33
N ASP A 35 3.08 12.91 4.41
CA ASP A 35 2.21 13.97 3.87
C ASP A 35 0.75 13.73 4.27
N HIS A 36 0.11 12.67 3.76
CA HIS A 36 -1.29 12.35 4.06
C HIS A 36 -1.62 10.85 3.89
N TRP A 37 -2.86 10.48 4.25
CA TRP A 37 -3.45 9.18 3.93
C TRP A 37 -4.23 9.27 2.62
N GLN A 38 -3.84 8.46 1.63
CA GLN A 38 -4.53 8.37 0.35
C GLN A 38 -5.26 7.03 0.24
N ILE A 39 -6.52 7.05 -0.20
CA ILE A 39 -7.32 5.84 -0.43
C ILE A 39 -6.79 5.13 -1.69
N MET A 40 -6.56 3.82 -1.58
CA MET A 40 -6.23 2.98 -2.73
C MET A 40 -7.49 2.58 -3.50
N SER A 41 -7.40 2.54 -4.82
CA SER A 41 -8.48 2.05 -5.69
C SER A 41 -8.57 0.52 -5.62
N GLY A 42 -9.79 -0.01 -5.41
CA GLY A 42 -10.07 -1.45 -5.41
C GLY A 42 -11.07 -1.82 -4.32
N ASN A 43 -11.80 -2.92 -4.52
CA ASN A 43 -12.68 -3.47 -3.50
C ASN A 43 -11.90 -4.47 -2.63
N PRO A 44 -11.80 -4.26 -1.30
CA PRO A 44 -11.07 -5.15 -0.41
C PRO A 44 -11.66 -6.56 -0.30
N CYS A 45 -12.90 -6.79 -0.76
CA CYS A 45 -13.59 -8.08 -0.73
C CYS A 45 -13.57 -8.83 -2.07
N GLU A 46 -13.07 -8.21 -3.14
CA GLU A 46 -13.03 -8.83 -4.48
C GLU A 46 -11.60 -9.17 -4.86
N GLU A 47 -11.42 -10.34 -5.47
CA GLU A 47 -10.10 -10.76 -5.94
C GLU A 47 -9.62 -9.91 -7.14
N GLY A 48 -8.32 -9.96 -7.43
CA GLY A 48 -7.74 -9.32 -8.62
C GLY A 48 -7.36 -7.85 -8.44
N ASN A 49 -7.31 -7.33 -7.21
CA ASN A 49 -6.80 -6.00 -6.93
C ASN A 49 -5.79 -5.99 -5.76
N LYS A 50 -4.89 -5.00 -5.78
CA LYS A 50 -3.83 -4.87 -4.76
C LYS A 50 -4.37 -4.72 -3.34
N VAL A 51 -5.54 -4.09 -3.16
CA VAL A 51 -6.11 -3.85 -1.83
C VAL A 51 -6.50 -5.19 -1.17
N TYR A 52 -7.14 -6.08 -1.94
CA TYR A 52 -7.47 -7.44 -1.52
C TYR A 52 -6.22 -8.21 -1.08
N ASP A 53 -5.19 -8.23 -1.92
CA ASP A 53 -3.96 -9.00 -1.66
C ASP A 53 -3.24 -8.53 -0.37
N ILE A 54 -3.15 -7.21 -0.17
CA ILE A 54 -2.52 -6.61 1.01
C ILE A 54 -3.28 -7.00 2.27
N ILE A 55 -4.62 -6.90 2.26
CA ILE A 55 -5.44 -7.24 3.43
C ILE A 55 -5.30 -8.73 3.76
N ARG A 56 -5.37 -9.60 2.75
CA ARG A 56 -5.24 -11.05 2.91
C ARG A 56 -3.90 -11.44 3.52
N ALA A 57 -2.80 -10.84 3.04
CA ALA A 57 -1.46 -11.05 3.58
C ALA A 57 -1.35 -10.61 5.05
N VAL A 58 -1.96 -9.48 5.42
CA VAL A 58 -1.99 -9.00 6.81
C VAL A 58 -2.82 -9.93 7.69
N ARG A 59 -3.99 -10.36 7.25
CA ARG A 59 -4.87 -11.29 7.98
C ARG A 59 -4.19 -12.62 8.25
N LYS A 60 -3.54 -13.19 7.22
CA LYS A 60 -2.71 -14.39 7.34
C LYS A 60 -1.61 -14.23 8.39
N ARG A 61 -0.84 -13.14 8.32
CA ARG A 61 0.23 -12.83 9.28
C ARG A 61 -0.29 -12.70 10.72
N LYS A 62 -1.55 -12.29 10.89
CA LYS A 62 -2.22 -12.16 12.19
C LYS A 62 -2.95 -13.42 12.65
N GLY A 63 -2.90 -14.52 11.89
CA GLY A 63 -3.59 -15.77 12.22
C GLY A 63 -5.11 -15.68 12.12
N LEU A 64 -5.64 -14.74 11.34
CA LEU A 64 -7.07 -14.61 11.05
C LEU A 64 -7.42 -15.42 9.79
N THR A 65 -8.72 -15.66 9.57
CA THR A 65 -9.19 -16.20 8.29
C THR A 65 -8.74 -15.29 7.16
N GLU A 66 -8.09 -15.84 6.13
CA GLU A 66 -7.47 -15.03 5.07
C GLU A 66 -8.47 -14.08 4.42
N ASP A 67 -9.66 -14.59 4.10
CA ASP A 67 -10.70 -13.81 3.44
C ASP A 67 -11.53 -13.01 4.44
N ILE A 68 -12.06 -11.87 3.97
CA ILE A 68 -12.92 -11.00 4.77
C ILE A 68 -14.26 -11.73 5.00
N PRO A 69 -14.71 -11.90 6.25
CA PRO A 69 -15.96 -12.60 6.50
C PRO A 69 -17.13 -11.84 5.90
N GLY A 70 -18.02 -12.56 5.22
CA GLY A 70 -19.25 -12.02 4.67
C GLY A 70 -20.25 -11.60 5.76
N LEU A 71 -21.29 -10.88 5.33
CA LEU A 71 -22.36 -10.40 6.20
C LEU A 71 -23.10 -11.54 6.92
N ASP A 72 -23.19 -12.71 6.27
CA ASP A 72 -23.82 -13.93 6.79
C ASP A 72 -23.27 -14.37 8.15
N LYS A 73 -21.98 -14.13 8.41
CA LYS A 73 -21.36 -14.44 9.70
C LYS A 73 -21.88 -13.57 10.84
N TYR A 74 -22.39 -12.39 10.53
CA TYR A 74 -22.78 -11.37 11.52
C TYR A 74 -24.29 -11.13 11.57
N TYR A 75 -25.02 -11.59 10.57
CA TYR A 75 -26.45 -11.35 10.45
C TYR A 75 -27.24 -12.54 11.01
N ASP A 76 -27.82 -12.36 12.20
CA ASP A 76 -28.74 -13.30 12.80
C ASP A 76 -30.17 -13.05 12.28
N LYS A 77 -30.77 -14.06 11.64
CA LYS A 77 -32.13 -13.98 11.10
C LYS A 77 -33.11 -14.43 12.19
N LEU A 78 -33.96 -13.49 12.62
CA LEU A 78 -35.17 -13.78 13.40
C LEU A 78 -36.11 -14.73 12.66
#